data_AF-A0A147J3V3-F1
#
_entry.id   AF-A0A147J3V3-F1
#
_cell.length_a   1.000
_cell.length_b   1.000
_cell.length_c   1.000
_cell.angle_alpha   90.00
_cell.angle_beta   90.00
_cell.angle_gamma   90.00
#
_symmetry.space_group_name_H-M   'P 1'
#
loop_
_entity.id
_entity.type
_entity.pdbx_description
1 polymer ?
#
loop_
_entity_poly.entity_id
_entity_poly.type
_entity_poly.pdbx_seq_one_letter_code
_entity_poly.pdbx_strand_id
1 'polypeptide(L)'
;RGKPAFGLTKTQIDGREVAVHEEIVLRKPFGQLKRFRREGVEDSPKLLIVAPMSGHYATLLRGTVERMLPSCEVYITDWRDAKLVPLSDGRFDFDDYVDYIIDFLTEIGPGAHALAVCQPSVPCYVAACVMSADKHPCTPRTLTLMGGPVDTREAPTAVNLLATERPHAWFEQNAIATVPMTYPGAGR
;
A
#
# COMPACT_ATOMS: atom_id res chain seq x y z
N ARG A 1 11.60 -18.58 3.20
CA ARG A 1 10.21 -18.62 3.74
C ARG A 1 9.33 -17.84 2.77
N GLY A 2 8.18 -18.39 2.36
CA GLY A 2 7.27 -17.72 1.42
C GLY A 2 6.52 -16.55 2.05
N LYS A 3 5.77 -15.82 1.23
CA LYS A 3 4.87 -14.74 1.66
C LYS A 3 3.78 -15.30 2.58
N PRO A 4 3.61 -14.76 3.81
CA PRO A 4 2.50 -15.17 4.68
C PRO A 4 1.14 -14.88 4.03
N ALA A 5 0.15 -15.70 4.32
CA ALA A 5 -1.23 -15.44 3.95
C ALA A 5 -1.88 -14.48 4.98
N PHE A 6 -2.89 -13.71 4.56
CA PHE A 6 -3.73 -13.00 5.52
C PHE A 6 -4.55 -13.99 6.35
N GLY A 7 -5.07 -15.06 5.74
CA GLY A 7 -5.81 -16.10 6.47
C GLY A 7 -7.07 -15.56 7.17
N LEU A 8 -7.70 -14.53 6.61
CA LEU A 8 -8.93 -13.93 7.10
C LEU A 8 -10.09 -14.54 6.33
N THR A 9 -10.61 -15.67 6.81
CA THR A 9 -11.69 -16.42 6.13
C THR A 9 -13.08 -16.03 6.62
N LYS A 10 -13.16 -15.23 7.70
CA LYS A 10 -14.42 -14.79 8.30
C LYS A 10 -14.25 -13.51 9.11
N THR A 11 -15.37 -12.83 9.37
CA THR A 11 -15.48 -11.69 10.30
C THR A 11 -16.83 -11.73 11.05
N GLN A 12 -17.04 -10.81 11.98
CA GLN A 12 -18.29 -10.65 12.73
C GLN A 12 -18.96 -9.34 12.34
N ILE A 13 -20.23 -9.39 11.94
CA ILE A 13 -21.05 -8.22 11.58
C ILE A 13 -22.41 -8.38 12.27
N ASP A 14 -22.81 -7.39 13.06
CA ASP A 14 -24.07 -7.41 13.83
C ASP A 14 -24.29 -8.71 14.63
N GLY A 15 -23.20 -9.26 15.19
CA GLY A 15 -23.21 -10.50 15.98
C GLY A 15 -23.32 -11.79 15.17
N ARG A 16 -23.22 -11.73 13.84
CA ARG A 16 -23.23 -12.89 12.94
C ARG A 16 -21.88 -13.09 12.27
N GLU A 17 -21.48 -14.35 12.18
CA GLU A 17 -20.29 -14.75 11.45
C GLU A 17 -20.56 -14.68 9.94
N VAL A 18 -19.70 -13.96 9.23
CA VAL A 18 -19.78 -13.76 7.78
C VAL A 18 -18.49 -14.24 7.14
N ALA A 19 -18.60 -15.01 6.05
CA ALA A 19 -17.44 -15.48 5.29
C ALA A 19 -16.72 -14.32 4.59
N VAL A 20 -15.39 -14.40 4.53
CA VAL A 20 -14.53 -13.41 3.89
C VAL A 20 -13.71 -14.09 2.80
N HIS A 21 -13.74 -13.51 1.60
CA HIS A 21 -12.98 -13.96 0.44
C HIS A 21 -11.90 -12.94 0.09
N GLU A 22 -10.65 -13.41 0.05
CA GLU A 22 -9.52 -12.62 -0.45
C GLU A 22 -9.47 -12.72 -1.98
N GLU A 23 -9.61 -11.59 -2.66
CA GLU A 23 -9.66 -11.47 -4.11
C GLU A 23 -8.57 -10.51 -4.59
N ILE A 24 -8.03 -10.75 -5.78
CA ILE A 24 -7.14 -9.79 -6.44
C ILE A 24 -7.94 -9.09 -7.51
N VAL A 25 -8.22 -7.80 -7.32
CA VAL A 25 -9.08 -7.01 -8.20
C VAL A 25 -8.29 -6.27 -9.28
N LEU A 26 -7.04 -5.91 -8.99
CA LEU A 26 -6.14 -5.32 -9.99
C LEU A 26 -4.71 -5.84 -9.80
N ARG A 27 -4.05 -6.20 -10.90
CA ARG A 27 -2.64 -6.61 -10.94
C ARG A 27 -1.86 -5.66 -11.82
N LYS A 28 -0.80 -5.10 -11.26
CA LYS A 28 0.22 -4.33 -11.97
C LYS A 28 1.59 -4.96 -11.69
N PRO A 29 2.64 -4.64 -12.47
CA PRO A 29 3.95 -5.29 -12.30
C PRO A 29 4.54 -5.18 -10.89
N PHE A 30 4.51 -3.99 -10.28
CA PHE A 30 5.13 -3.74 -8.97
C PHE A 30 4.22 -3.99 -7.77
N GLY A 31 2.94 -4.28 -8.01
CA GLY A 31 1.98 -4.44 -6.93
C GLY A 31 0.61 -4.82 -7.42
N GLN A 32 -0.19 -5.34 -6.50
CA GLN A 32 -1.56 -5.73 -6.77
C GLN A 32 -2.50 -5.19 -5.69
N LEU A 33 -3.75 -4.97 -6.06
CA LEU A 33 -4.80 -4.58 -5.15
C LEU A 33 -5.57 -5.83 -4.72
N LYS A 34 -5.60 -6.08 -3.42
CA LYS A 34 -6.40 -7.14 -2.82
C LYS A 34 -7.67 -6.57 -2.23
N ARG A 35 -8.80 -7.27 -2.40
CA ARG A 35 -10.10 -6.99 -1.80
C ARG A 35 -10.45 -8.11 -0.84
N PHE A 36 -11.02 -7.76 0.31
CA PHE A 36 -11.62 -8.71 1.25
C PHE A 36 -13.14 -8.58 1.18
N ARG A 37 -13.75 -9.37 0.28
CA ARG A 37 -15.20 -9.38 0.06
C ARG A 37 -15.88 -10.15 1.19
N ARG A 38 -16.91 -9.56 1.79
CA ARG A 38 -17.73 -10.18 2.84
C ARG A 38 -19.00 -10.72 2.19
N GLU A 39 -19.28 -12.01 2.38
CA GLU A 39 -20.39 -12.68 1.70
C GLU A 39 -21.75 -12.13 2.14
N GLY A 40 -22.59 -11.73 1.18
CA GLY A 40 -23.94 -11.19 1.45
C GLY A 40 -23.96 -9.80 2.07
N VAL A 41 -22.84 -9.07 2.11
CA VAL A 41 -22.74 -7.71 2.65
C VAL A 41 -22.43 -6.73 1.53
N GLU A 42 -23.38 -5.85 1.25
CA GLU A 42 -23.27 -4.82 0.21
C GLU A 42 -23.23 -3.42 0.82
N ASP A 43 -23.04 -2.39 -0.01
CA ASP A 43 -23.14 -0.95 0.31
C ASP A 43 -22.31 -0.44 1.50
N SER A 44 -21.31 -1.20 1.93
CA SER A 44 -20.42 -0.75 3.00
C SER A 44 -19.42 0.30 2.52
N PRO A 45 -18.94 1.18 3.41
CA PRO A 45 -17.82 2.06 3.09
C PRO A 45 -16.62 1.27 2.58
N LYS A 46 -16.03 1.74 1.48
CA LYS A 46 -14.82 1.16 0.89
C LYS A 46 -13.59 1.80 1.53
N LEU A 47 -12.62 1.00 1.93
CA LEU A 47 -11.39 1.48 2.54
C LEU A 47 -10.18 0.91 1.80
N LEU A 48 -9.37 1.78 1.21
CA LEU A 48 -8.03 1.45 0.76
C LEU A 48 -7.04 1.58 1.93
N ILE A 49 -6.37 0.49 2.27
CA ILE A 49 -5.20 0.48 3.15
C ILE A 49 -3.96 0.42 2.25
N VAL A 50 -3.12 1.45 2.33
CA VAL A 50 -1.83 1.46 1.60
C VAL A 50 -0.75 0.97 2.55
N ALA A 51 -0.30 -0.26 2.33
CA ALA A 51 0.76 -0.90 3.10
C ALA A 51 2.14 -0.37 2.68
N PRO A 52 3.11 -0.27 3.61
CA PRO A 52 4.48 0.14 3.26
C PRO A 52 5.13 -0.90 2.35
N MET A 53 5.86 -0.42 1.32
CA MET A 53 6.67 -1.28 0.46
C MET A 53 7.93 -1.77 1.17
N SER A 54 8.48 -0.94 2.07
CA SER A 54 9.65 -1.29 2.89
C SER A 54 9.37 -2.37 3.96
N GLY A 55 8.10 -2.75 4.17
CA GLY A 55 7.71 -3.88 5.00
C GLY A 55 7.67 -5.16 4.17
N HIS A 56 8.16 -6.28 4.73
CA HIS A 56 8.26 -7.58 4.05
C HIS A 56 7.05 -7.89 3.14
N TYR A 57 5.83 -7.79 3.67
CA TYR A 57 4.58 -8.08 2.97
C TYR A 57 3.41 -7.28 3.57
N ALA A 58 2.34 -7.07 2.79
CA ALA A 58 1.13 -6.40 3.26
C ALA A 58 0.48 -7.06 4.49
N THR A 59 0.78 -8.34 4.74
CA THR A 59 0.35 -9.08 5.94
C THR A 59 0.90 -8.50 7.25
N LEU A 60 1.88 -7.60 7.22
CA LEU A 60 2.23 -6.78 8.38
C LEU A 60 1.00 -6.05 8.95
N LEU A 61 0.08 -5.64 8.07
CA LEU A 61 -1.17 -4.97 8.43
C LEU A 61 -2.35 -5.95 8.53
N ARG A 62 -2.12 -7.26 8.66
CA ARG A 62 -3.19 -8.25 8.80
C ARG A 62 -4.15 -7.88 9.93
N GLY A 63 -3.62 -7.48 11.10
CA GLY A 63 -4.45 -7.09 12.24
C GLY A 63 -5.29 -5.83 11.99
N THR A 64 -4.76 -4.89 11.19
CA THR A 64 -5.52 -3.71 10.75
C THR A 64 -6.65 -4.12 9.81
N VAL A 65 -6.38 -4.97 8.81
CA VAL A 65 -7.43 -5.51 7.92
C VAL A 65 -8.51 -6.20 8.74
N GLU A 66 -8.13 -7.15 9.60
CA GLU A 66 -9.04 -7.92 10.45
C GLU A 66 -9.97 -7.03 11.28
N ARG A 67 -9.45 -5.94 11.84
CA ARG A 67 -10.22 -4.98 12.65
C ARG A 67 -11.15 -4.09 11.84
N MET A 68 -10.87 -3.86 10.56
CA MET A 68 -11.71 -3.03 9.69
C MET A 68 -12.81 -3.83 8.98
N LEU A 69 -12.66 -5.15 8.81
CA LEU A 69 -13.65 -6.01 8.16
C LEU A 69 -15.08 -5.89 8.73
N PRO A 70 -15.32 -5.72 10.04
CA PRO A 70 -16.68 -5.53 10.55
C PRO A 70 -17.38 -4.28 9.99
N SER A 71 -16.64 -3.23 9.65
CA SER A 71 -17.21 -1.90 9.35
C SER A 71 -17.05 -1.46 7.90
N CYS A 72 -16.10 -2.04 7.17
CA CYS A 72 -15.77 -1.60 5.82
C CYS A 72 -15.50 -2.78 4.88
N GLU A 73 -15.70 -2.55 3.59
CA GLU A 73 -15.08 -3.39 2.58
C GLU A 73 -13.62 -2.96 2.41
N VAL A 74 -12.70 -3.87 2.74
CA VAL A 74 -11.28 -3.54 2.83
C VAL A 74 -10.55 -3.91 1.54
N TYR A 75 -9.79 -2.95 1.05
CA TYR A 75 -8.82 -3.10 -0.02
C TYR A 75 -7.43 -2.84 0.55
N ILE A 76 -6.42 -3.58 0.10
CA ILE A 76 -5.03 -3.36 0.55
C ILE A 76 -4.05 -3.49 -0.61
N THR A 77 -3.09 -2.57 -0.66
CA THR A 77 -1.97 -2.67 -1.60
C THR A 77 -1.02 -3.78 -1.20
N ASP A 78 -0.64 -4.61 -2.15
CA ASP A 78 0.27 -5.72 -1.92
C ASP A 78 1.43 -5.66 -2.92
N TRP A 79 2.54 -5.05 -2.48
CA TRP A 79 3.72 -4.79 -3.30
C TRP A 79 4.51 -6.06 -3.62
N ARG A 80 5.12 -6.08 -4.80
CA ARG A 80 6.03 -7.12 -5.24
C ARG A 80 7.44 -6.80 -4.77
N ASP A 81 8.18 -7.82 -4.34
CA ASP A 81 9.62 -7.70 -4.17
C ASP A 81 10.26 -7.35 -5.51
N ALA A 82 10.99 -6.23 -5.58
CA ALA A 82 11.57 -5.71 -6.81
C ALA A 82 12.51 -6.71 -7.50
N LYS A 83 13.13 -7.64 -6.75
CA LYS A 83 13.95 -8.71 -7.35
C LYS A 83 13.14 -9.65 -8.24
N LEU A 84 11.82 -9.73 -8.04
CA LEU A 84 10.93 -10.57 -8.82
C LEU A 84 10.26 -9.80 -9.98
N VAL A 85 10.57 -8.53 -10.19
CA VAL A 85 9.99 -7.69 -11.26
C VAL A 85 11.05 -7.46 -12.36
N PRO A 86 10.90 -8.07 -13.55
CA PRO A 86 11.81 -7.90 -14.67
C PRO A 86 12.05 -6.43 -15.07
N LEU A 87 13.20 -6.16 -15.68
CA LEU A 87 13.48 -4.83 -16.26
C LEU A 87 12.53 -4.49 -17.42
N SER A 88 12.02 -5.48 -18.14
CA SER A 88 11.03 -5.30 -19.22
C SER A 88 9.70 -4.73 -18.73
N ASP A 89 9.41 -4.86 -17.44
CA ASP A 89 8.17 -4.35 -16.83
C ASP A 89 8.30 -2.88 -16.41
N GLY A 90 9.40 -2.22 -16.77
CA GLY A 90 9.61 -0.79 -16.61
C GLY A 90 10.31 -0.40 -15.30
N ARG A 91 10.22 0.89 -14.99
CA ARG A 91 10.78 1.50 -13.78
C ARG A 91 9.71 1.62 -12.70
N PHE A 92 10.18 1.93 -11.49
CA PHE A 92 9.32 2.26 -10.37
C PHE A 92 10.02 3.30 -9.51
N ASP A 93 9.63 4.55 -9.68
CA ASP A 93 10.07 5.67 -8.86
C ASP A 93 8.92 6.20 -7.98
N PHE A 94 9.07 7.42 -7.47
CA PHE A 94 8.08 8.04 -6.60
C PHE A 94 6.78 8.36 -7.33
N ASP A 95 6.86 8.83 -8.58
CA ASP A 95 5.70 9.20 -9.38
C ASP A 95 4.93 7.94 -9.77
N ASP A 96 5.63 6.85 -10.13
CA ASP A 96 5.01 5.55 -10.35
C ASP A 96 4.24 5.07 -9.11
N TYR A 97 4.73 5.32 -7.90
CA TYR A 97 4.01 4.97 -6.68
C TYR A 97 2.71 5.79 -6.57
N VAL A 98 2.77 7.10 -6.78
CA VAL A 98 1.58 7.96 -6.78
C VAL A 98 0.56 7.46 -7.80
N ASP A 99 0.98 7.16 -9.02
CA ASP A 99 0.12 6.65 -10.09
C ASP A 99 -0.53 5.30 -9.72
N TYR A 100 0.20 4.40 -9.07
CA TYR A 100 -0.39 3.15 -8.58
C TYR A 100 -1.49 3.39 -7.54
N ILE A 101 -1.32 4.37 -6.65
CA ILE A 101 -2.35 4.70 -5.65
C ILE A 101 -3.59 5.27 -6.34
N ILE A 102 -3.40 6.15 -7.34
CA ILE A 102 -4.50 6.73 -8.14
C ILE A 102 -5.24 5.62 -8.89
N ASP A 103 -4.52 4.72 -9.55
CA ASP A 103 -5.12 3.58 -10.27
C ASP A 103 -5.89 2.65 -9.33
N PHE A 104 -5.34 2.35 -8.15
CA PHE A 104 -6.02 1.52 -7.16
C PHE A 104 -7.28 2.20 -6.61
N LEU A 105 -7.25 3.50 -6.35
CA LEU A 105 -8.46 4.25 -5.97
C LEU A 105 -9.48 4.29 -7.11
N THR A 106 -9.01 4.38 -8.35
CA THR A 106 -9.86 4.36 -9.54
C THR A 106 -10.56 3.02 -9.72
N GLU A 107 -9.83 1.91 -9.52
CA GLU A 107 -10.38 0.55 -9.51
C GLU A 107 -11.43 0.35 -8.41
N ILE A 108 -11.19 0.87 -7.21
CA ILE A 108 -12.16 0.82 -6.09
C ILE A 108 -13.43 1.62 -6.44
N GLY A 109 -13.25 2.71 -7.17
CA GLY A 109 -14.31 3.62 -7.60
C GLY A 109 -14.65 4.71 -6.58
N PRO A 110 -15.66 5.54 -6.89
CA PRO A 110 -16.02 6.70 -6.08
C PRO A 110 -16.41 6.34 -4.64
N GLY A 111 -16.17 7.28 -3.73
CA GLY A 111 -16.62 7.20 -2.34
C GLY A 111 -15.68 6.45 -1.39
N ALA A 112 -14.52 5.98 -1.87
CA ALA A 112 -13.54 5.30 -1.05
C ALA A 112 -12.89 6.22 0.01
N HIS A 113 -12.47 5.63 1.12
CA HIS A 113 -11.58 6.22 2.11
C HIS A 113 -10.18 5.64 1.96
N ALA A 114 -9.14 6.38 2.34
CA ALA A 114 -7.75 5.91 2.29
C ALA A 114 -7.08 5.97 3.67
N LEU A 115 -6.31 4.94 4.01
CA LEU A 115 -5.47 4.83 5.19
C LEU A 115 -4.05 4.47 4.76
N ALA A 116 -3.11 5.39 4.94
CA ALA A 116 -1.69 5.20 4.66
C ALA A 116 -0.92 4.93 5.94
N VAL A 117 -0.02 3.94 5.94
CA VAL A 117 0.71 3.53 7.15
C VAL A 117 2.22 3.62 6.94
N CYS A 118 2.89 4.53 7.66
CA CYS A 118 4.33 4.78 7.59
C CYS A 118 4.77 5.37 6.23
N GLN A 119 5.63 4.67 5.48
CA GLN A 119 6.20 5.11 4.20
C GLN A 119 5.17 5.65 3.18
N PRO A 120 3.97 5.08 3.00
CA PRO A 120 3.00 5.51 2.01
C PRO A 120 2.33 6.84 2.33
N SER A 121 2.55 7.45 3.51
CA SER A 121 1.86 8.69 3.88
C SER A 121 2.08 9.81 2.87
N VAL A 122 3.33 10.03 2.43
CA VAL A 122 3.67 11.06 1.45
C VAL A 122 3.07 10.78 0.06
N PRO A 123 3.27 9.60 -0.57
CA PRO A 123 2.69 9.35 -1.89
C PRO A 123 1.15 9.32 -1.87
N CYS A 124 0.51 8.87 -0.78
CA CYS A 124 -0.96 8.96 -0.67
C CYS A 124 -1.44 10.41 -0.54
N TYR A 125 -0.69 11.26 0.16
CA TYR A 125 -1.00 12.68 0.25
C TYR A 125 -0.89 13.36 -1.12
N VAL A 126 0.19 13.08 -1.86
CA VAL A 126 0.37 13.59 -3.22
C VAL A 126 -0.73 13.08 -4.15
N ALA A 127 -1.06 11.79 -4.12
CA ALA A 127 -2.16 11.22 -4.91
C ALA A 127 -3.49 11.95 -4.64
N ALA A 128 -3.84 12.17 -3.37
CA ALA A 128 -5.05 12.91 -3.02
C ALA A 128 -5.03 14.36 -3.54
N CYS A 129 -3.88 15.05 -3.49
CA CYS A 129 -3.72 16.40 -4.04
C CYS A 129 -3.90 16.43 -5.56
N VAL A 130 -3.24 15.54 -6.29
CA VAL A 130 -3.33 15.42 -7.76
C VAL A 130 -4.77 15.12 -8.17
N MET A 131 -5.39 14.09 -7.58
CA MET A 131 -6.76 13.71 -7.86
C MET A 131 -7.75 14.85 -7.55
N SER A 132 -7.52 15.62 -6.47
CA SER A 132 -8.36 16.77 -6.13
C SER A 132 -8.22 17.90 -7.15
N ALA A 133 -7.00 18.19 -7.60
CA ALA A 133 -6.74 19.22 -8.62
C ALA A 133 -7.46 18.89 -9.93
N ASP A 134 -7.46 17.61 -10.31
CA ASP A 134 -8.12 17.12 -11.52
C ASP A 134 -9.64 16.92 -11.36
N LYS A 135 -10.18 17.16 -10.16
CA LYS A 135 -11.58 16.84 -9.81
C LYS A 135 -11.93 15.38 -10.12
N HIS A 136 -10.97 14.49 -9.90
CA HIS A 136 -11.10 13.08 -10.21
C HIS A 136 -12.24 12.46 -9.37
N PRO A 137 -13.20 11.74 -9.97
CA PRO A 137 -14.38 11.25 -9.26
C PRO A 137 -14.06 10.22 -8.17
N CYS A 138 -12.92 9.54 -8.29
CA CYS A 138 -12.43 8.56 -7.31
C CYS A 138 -11.48 9.15 -6.25
N THR A 139 -11.37 10.48 -6.13
CA THR A 139 -10.61 11.12 -5.04
C THR A 139 -11.11 10.61 -3.69
N PRO A 140 -10.23 10.20 -2.74
CA PRO A 140 -10.68 9.58 -1.50
C PRO A 140 -11.43 10.61 -0.64
N ARG A 141 -12.55 10.20 -0.04
CA ARG A 141 -13.39 11.07 0.82
C ARG A 141 -12.64 11.53 2.07
N THR A 142 -11.76 10.68 2.58
CA THR A 142 -10.85 11.00 3.67
C THR A 142 -9.50 10.34 3.41
N LEU A 143 -8.43 10.98 3.87
CA LEU A 143 -7.10 10.41 3.91
C LEU A 143 -6.61 10.41 5.36
N THR A 144 -6.36 9.22 5.90
CA THR A 144 -5.76 9.05 7.23
C THR A 144 -4.29 8.68 7.07
N LEU A 145 -3.41 9.47 7.69
CA LEU A 145 -1.96 9.24 7.70
C LEU A 145 -1.55 8.69 9.07
N MET A 146 -1.07 7.44 9.12
CA MET A 146 -0.72 6.77 10.37
C MET A 146 0.78 6.51 10.45
N GLY A 147 1.47 7.26 11.31
CA GLY A 147 2.88 7.01 11.64
C GLY A 147 3.88 7.27 10.50
N GLY A 148 3.51 8.09 9.51
CA GLY A 148 4.43 8.53 8.45
C GLY A 148 4.69 10.04 8.55
N PRO A 149 5.96 10.49 8.47
CA PRO A 149 6.30 11.91 8.55
C PRO A 149 5.87 12.65 7.27
N VAL A 150 5.34 13.86 7.42
CA VAL A 150 5.07 14.78 6.30
C VAL A 150 6.17 15.84 6.24
N ASP A 151 6.41 16.53 7.36
CA ASP A 151 7.61 17.36 7.53
C ASP A 151 8.69 16.54 8.22
N THR A 152 9.76 16.22 7.51
CA THR A 152 10.86 15.38 8.01
C THR A 152 11.81 16.12 8.96
N ARG A 153 11.61 17.44 9.15
CA ARG A 153 12.38 18.27 10.10
C ARG A 153 11.80 18.20 11.51
N GLU A 154 10.51 17.88 11.64
CA GLU A 154 9.79 17.86 12.90
C GLU A 154 9.74 16.45 13.51
N ALA A 155 9.82 16.35 14.84
CA ALA A 155 9.74 15.10 15.61
C ALA A 155 10.59 13.93 15.04
N PRO A 156 11.91 14.12 14.88
CA PRO A 156 12.76 13.14 14.20
C PRO A 156 12.81 11.81 14.96
N THR A 157 12.67 10.72 14.19
CA THR A 157 12.92 9.35 14.67
C THR A 157 14.37 8.94 14.39
N ALA A 158 14.78 7.77 14.88
CA ALA A 158 16.10 7.20 14.58
C ALA A 158 16.38 7.09 13.06
N VAL A 159 15.33 6.84 12.26
CA VAL A 159 15.46 6.78 10.79
C VAL A 159 15.77 8.17 10.21
N ASN A 160 15.13 9.21 10.74
CA ASN A 160 15.37 10.60 10.31
C ASN A 160 16.77 11.06 10.68
N LEU A 161 17.23 10.75 11.90
CA LEU A 161 18.58 11.12 12.36
C LEU A 161 19.66 10.45 11.52
N LEU A 162 19.51 9.15 11.21
CA LEU A 162 20.46 8.47 10.34
C LEU A 162 20.53 9.14 8.94
N ALA A 163 19.39 9.58 8.41
CA ALA A 163 19.30 10.27 7.13
C ALA A 163 20.04 11.63 7.12
N THR A 164 20.13 12.32 8.25
CA THR A 164 20.84 13.61 8.36
C THR A 164 22.32 13.46 8.72
N GLU A 165 22.72 12.34 9.33
CA GLU A 165 24.10 12.07 9.75
C GLU A 165 25.00 11.46 8.65
N ARG A 166 24.41 10.98 7.55
CA ARG A 166 25.13 10.29 6.48
C ARG A 166 24.96 11.01 5.13
N PRO A 167 26.03 11.14 4.33
CA PRO A 167 25.91 11.68 2.97
C PRO A 167 25.17 10.69 2.06
N HIS A 168 24.59 11.18 0.95
CA HIS A 168 23.90 10.34 -0.03
C HIS A 168 24.74 9.15 -0.53
N ALA A 169 26.03 9.38 -0.82
CA ALA A 169 26.95 8.32 -1.26
C ALA A 169 27.05 7.15 -0.27
N TRP A 170 26.87 7.41 1.04
CA TRP A 170 26.85 6.34 2.04
C TRP A 170 25.62 5.45 1.86
N PHE A 171 24.45 6.02 1.59
CA PHE A 171 23.23 5.25 1.32
C PHE A 171 23.33 4.47 0.01
N GLU A 172 23.89 5.08 -1.04
CA GLU A 172 24.11 4.38 -2.33
C GLU A 172 25.00 3.15 -2.16
N GLN A 173 26.02 3.21 -1.31
CA GLN A 173 26.95 2.11 -1.08
C GLN A 173 26.43 1.05 -0.10
N ASN A 174 25.57 1.42 0.87
CA ASN A 174 25.20 0.55 1.99
C ASN A 174 23.73 0.13 2.03
N ALA A 175 22.83 0.93 1.43
CA ALA A 175 21.38 0.73 1.50
C ALA A 175 20.73 0.47 0.14
N ILE A 176 21.49 0.57 -0.96
CA ILE A 176 21.05 0.25 -2.31
C ILE A 176 21.85 -0.97 -2.79
N ALA A 177 21.14 -1.94 -3.37
CA ALA A 177 21.76 -3.14 -3.91
C ALA A 177 21.17 -3.45 -5.28
N THR A 178 22.04 -3.78 -6.23
CA THR A 178 21.62 -4.29 -7.54
C THR A 178 21.14 -5.72 -7.40
N VAL A 179 19.98 -6.03 -7.98
CA VAL A 179 19.40 -7.37 -7.97
C VAL A 179 20.33 -8.36 -8.67
N PRO A 180 20.74 -9.47 -8.00
CA PRO A 180 21.61 -10.48 -8.60
C PRO A 180 21.01 -11.16 -9.85
N MET A 181 21.88 -11.63 -10.74
CA MET A 181 21.52 -12.26 -12.02
C MET A 181 20.63 -13.50 -11.92
N THR A 182 20.50 -14.09 -10.72
CA THR A 182 19.67 -15.29 -10.49
C THR A 182 18.18 -14.98 -10.34
N TYR A 183 17.81 -13.71 -10.20
CA TYR A 183 16.41 -13.31 -10.03
C TYR A 183 15.83 -12.66 -11.30
N PRO A 184 14.50 -12.72 -11.52
CA PRO A 184 13.86 -12.10 -12.69
C PRO A 184 14.17 -10.60 -12.86
N GLY A 185 14.31 -9.85 -11.77
CA GLY A 185 14.62 -8.43 -11.75
C GLY A 185 16.12 -8.11 -11.86
N ALA A 186 16.95 -9.06 -12.30
CA ALA A 186 18.40 -8.90 -12.44
C ALA A 186 18.81 -7.55 -13.06
N GLY A 187 19.77 -6.87 -12.42
CA GLY A 187 20.28 -5.58 -12.88
C GLY A 187 19.45 -4.35 -12.49
N ARG A 188 18.29 -4.54 -11.84
CA ARG A 188 17.54 -3.46 -11.17
C ARG A 188 18.28 -2.97 -9.94
#